data_AF-A0A414FQ96-F1
#
_entry.id   AF-A0A414FQ96-F1
#
_cell.length_a   1.000
_cell.length_b   1.000
_cell.length_c   1.000
_cell.angle_alpha   90.00
_cell.angle_beta   90.00
_cell.angle_gamma   90.00
#
_symmetry.space_group_name_H-M   'P 1'
#
loop_
_entity.id
_entity.type
_entity.pdbx_description
1 polymer ?
#
loop_
_entity_poly.entity_id
_entity_poly.type
_entity_poly.pdbx_seq_one_letter_code
_entity_poly.pdbx_strand_id
1 'polypeptide(L)'
;METVPLWCIIFINCMTLLGSIWILFRLYRNRSKRSTSFYIYGIASVIGLFLGVISFFYHICHAFCAILFGLEVFIDTYLEQKKNPVNRTYFKITIPHPSVLKGYYGGIGIMFYGIMVILYYIT
;
A
#
# COMPACT_ATOMS: atom_id res chain seq x y z
N MET A 1 -11.15 -0.90 26.31
CA MET A 1 -10.42 -1.28 25.08
C MET A 1 -10.04 0.02 24.42
N GLU A 2 -8.75 0.35 24.31
CA GLU A 2 -8.35 1.49 23.48
C GLU A 2 -8.65 1.10 22.04
N THR A 3 -9.85 1.47 21.59
CA THR A 3 -10.26 1.43 20.20
C THR A 3 -9.17 2.14 19.40
N VAL A 4 -8.64 1.48 18.36
CA VAL A 4 -7.69 2.07 17.42
C VAL A 4 -8.08 3.54 17.18
N PRO A 5 -7.17 4.51 17.40
CA PRO A 5 -7.56 5.91 17.38
C PRO A 5 -8.25 6.28 16.07
N LEU A 6 -9.35 7.02 16.16
CA LEU A 6 -10.15 7.39 14.99
C LEU A 6 -9.31 8.07 13.88
N TRP A 7 -8.33 8.87 14.28
CA TRP A 7 -7.42 9.53 13.34
C TRP A 7 -6.56 8.53 12.55
N CYS A 8 -6.11 7.43 13.16
CA CYS A 8 -5.39 6.36 12.47
C CYS A 8 -6.28 5.68 11.43
N ILE A 9 -7.53 5.39 11.80
CA ILE A 9 -8.51 4.75 10.91
C ILE A 9 -8.79 5.66 9.70
N ILE A 10 -9.08 6.94 9.95
CA ILE A 10 -9.33 7.93 8.90
C ILE A 10 -8.10 8.06 7.98
N PHE A 11 -6.90 8.16 8.56
CA PHE A 11 -5.66 8.29 7.79
C PHE A 11 -5.46 7.10 6.84
N ILE A 12 -5.57 5.87 7.34
CA ILE A 12 -5.40 4.66 6.52
C ILE A 12 -6.43 4.60 5.41
N ASN A 13 -7.69 4.87 5.72
CA ASN A 13 -8.76 4.86 4.72
C ASN A 13 -8.51 5.89 3.62
N CYS A 14 -8.14 7.11 3.99
CA CYS A 14 -7.80 8.17 3.03
C CYS A 14 -6.61 7.77 2.14
N MET A 15 -5.57 7.18 2.71
CA MET A 15 -4.41 6.72 1.94
C MET A 15 -4.76 5.60 0.97
N THR A 16 -5.54 4.60 1.41
CA THR A 16 -6.02 3.52 0.54
C THR A 16 -6.91 4.04 -0.59
N LEU A 17 -7.82 4.97 -0.30
CA LEU A 17 -8.69 5.59 -1.32
C LEU A 17 -7.88 6.38 -2.34
N LEU A 18 -6.99 7.27 -1.88
CA LEU A 18 -6.15 8.09 -2.76
C LEU A 18 -5.21 7.22 -3.60
N GLY A 19 -4.58 6.21 -2.98
CA GLY A 19 -3.71 5.26 -3.67
C GLY A 19 -4.46 4.51 -4.77
N SER A 20 -5.65 3.99 -4.44
CA SER A 20 -6.49 3.27 -5.40
C SER A 20 -6.93 4.16 -6.58
N ILE A 21 -7.37 5.39 -6.31
CA ILE A 21 -7.74 6.36 -7.36
C ILE A 21 -6.54 6.68 -8.26
N TRP A 22 -5.38 6.90 -7.65
CA TRP A 22 -4.15 7.20 -8.38
C TRP A 22 -3.73 6.05 -9.30
N ILE A 23 -3.81 4.81 -8.80
CA ILE A 23 -3.54 3.60 -9.59
C ILE A 23 -4.51 3.50 -10.77
N LEU A 24 -5.81 3.68 -10.53
CA LEU A 24 -6.81 3.65 -11.61
C LEU A 24 -6.55 4.73 -12.66
N PHE A 25 -6.21 5.95 -12.25
CA PHE A 25 -5.85 7.02 -13.17
C PHE A 25 -4.60 6.66 -14.00
N ARG A 26 -3.57 6.11 -13.35
CA ARG A 26 -2.34 5.64 -13.99
C ARG A 26 -2.61 4.53 -15.01
N LEU A 27 -3.50 3.59 -14.69
CA LEU A 27 -3.92 2.51 -15.58
C LEU A 27 -4.74 3.08 -16.75
N TYR A 28 -5.69 3.98 -16.49
CA TYR A 28 -6.47 4.64 -17.53
C TYR A 28 -5.57 5.35 -18.56
N ARG A 29 -4.57 6.11 -18.09
CA ARG A 29 -3.59 6.80 -18.96
C ARG A 29 -2.74 5.83 -19.79
N ASN A 30 -2.44 4.64 -19.26
CA ASN A 30 -1.61 3.63 -19.92
C ASN A 30 -2.42 2.48 -20.54
N ARG A 31 -3.71 2.67 -20.81
CA ARG A 31 -4.66 1.63 -21.27
C ARG A 31 -4.27 0.88 -22.55
N SER A 32 -3.35 1.42 -23.36
CA SER A 32 -2.83 0.78 -24.57
C SER A 32 -1.83 -0.35 -24.26
N LYS A 33 -1.23 -0.37 -23.07
CA LYS A 33 -0.23 -1.37 -22.65
C LYS A 33 -0.85 -2.34 -21.64
N ARG A 34 -1.80 -3.16 -22.10
CA ARG A 34 -2.49 -4.17 -21.28
C ARG A 34 -1.58 -5.38 -21.03
N SER A 35 -1.01 -5.46 -19.84
CA SER A 35 -0.22 -6.61 -19.36
C SER A 35 -0.92 -7.30 -18.20
N THR A 36 -0.47 -8.50 -17.78
CA THR A 36 -1.04 -9.17 -16.61
C THR A 36 -1.00 -8.28 -15.36
N SER A 37 0.09 -7.54 -15.15
CA SER A 37 0.21 -6.57 -14.05
C SER A 37 -0.84 -5.47 -14.13
N PHE A 38 -1.21 -5.00 -15.32
CA PHE A 38 -2.27 -4.00 -15.50
C PHE A 38 -3.58 -4.45 -14.86
N TYR A 39 -3.99 -5.69 -15.11
CA TYR A 39 -5.23 -6.24 -14.56
C TYR A 39 -5.16 -6.48 -13.06
N ILE A 40 -4.02 -6.98 -12.56
CA ILE A 40 -3.82 -7.19 -11.12
C ILE A 40 -3.95 -5.86 -10.36
N TYR A 41 -3.27 -4.80 -10.82
CA TYR A 41 -3.39 -3.46 -10.23
C TYR A 41 -4.80 -2.88 -10.35
N GLY A 42 -5.49 -3.13 -11.47
CA GLY A 42 -6.87 -2.70 -11.66
C GLY A 42 -7.82 -3.36 -10.66
N ILE A 43 -7.74 -4.67 -10.49
CA ILE A 43 -8.58 -5.41 -9.54
C ILE A 43 -8.24 -4.98 -8.10
N ALA A 44 -6.95 -4.91 -7.75
CA ALA A 44 -6.51 -4.50 -6.42
C ALA A 44 -7.00 -3.10 -6.03
N SER A 45 -6.87 -2.12 -6.94
CA SER A 45 -7.34 -0.75 -6.70
C SER A 45 -8.87 -0.65 -6.60
N VAL A 46 -9.62 -1.46 -7.35
CA VAL A 46 -11.09 -1.52 -7.17
C VAL A 46 -11.45 -2.12 -5.80
N ILE A 47 -10.78 -3.19 -5.37
CA ILE A 47 -10.97 -3.77 -4.03
C ILE A 47 -10.62 -2.76 -2.94
N GLY A 48 -9.49 -2.06 -3.09
CA GLY A 48 -9.03 -1.00 -2.19
C GLY A 48 -10.03 0.15 -2.08
N LEU A 49 -10.64 0.57 -3.19
CA LEU A 49 -11.71 1.57 -3.18
C LEU A 49 -12.92 1.11 -2.36
N PHE A 50 -13.44 -0.10 -2.62
CA PHE A 50 -14.61 -0.60 -1.88
C PHE A 50 -14.31 -0.74 -0.39
N LEU A 51 -13.17 -1.33 -0.03
CA LEU A 51 -12.78 -1.49 1.37
C LEU A 51 -12.54 -0.14 2.05
N GLY A 52 -11.89 0.81 1.36
CA GLY A 52 -11.66 2.16 1.87
C GLY A 52 -12.97 2.89 2.16
N VAL A 53 -13.96 2.81 1.28
CA VAL A 53 -15.28 3.42 1.47
C VAL A 53 -16.03 2.76 2.63
N ILE A 54 -16.11 1.43 2.67
CA ILE A 54 -16.78 0.69 3.76
C ILE A 54 -16.10 1.04 5.09
N SER A 55 -14.78 1.03 5.13
CA SER A 55 -14.01 1.38 6.33
C SER A 55 -14.20 2.85 6.74
N PHE A 56 -14.43 3.76 5.79
CA PHE A 56 -14.66 5.18 6.10
C PHE A 56 -15.96 5.40 6.89
N PHE A 57 -17.03 4.68 6.52
CA PHE A 57 -18.33 4.81 7.19
C PHE A 57 -18.47 3.93 8.43
N TYR A 58 -17.89 2.73 8.41
CA TYR A 58 -18.13 1.73 9.46
C TYR A 58 -16.92 1.47 10.35
N HIS A 59 -15.73 1.93 9.99
CA HIS A 59 -14.48 1.73 10.75
C HIS A 59 -14.04 0.26 10.96
N ILE A 60 -14.69 -0.71 10.32
CA ILE A 60 -14.47 -2.15 10.53
C ILE A 60 -13.34 -2.73 9.66
N CYS A 61 -13.08 -2.16 8.48
CA CYS A 61 -12.16 -2.75 7.48
C CYS A 61 -10.79 -2.09 7.37
N HIS A 62 -10.44 -1.18 8.30
CA HIS A 62 -9.23 -0.36 8.22
C HIS A 62 -7.94 -1.20 8.29
N ALA A 63 -7.96 -2.35 8.97
CA ALA A 63 -6.84 -3.28 9.01
C ALA A 63 -6.55 -3.90 7.63
N PHE A 64 -7.58 -4.29 6.88
CA PHE A 64 -7.44 -4.78 5.51
C PHE A 64 -6.97 -3.67 4.56
N CYS A 65 -7.48 -2.44 4.75
CA CYS A 65 -7.02 -1.26 4.02
C CYS A 65 -5.52 -1.00 4.23
N ALA A 66 -5.04 -1.14 5.47
CA ALA A 66 -3.63 -1.02 5.80
C ALA A 66 -2.79 -2.09 5.08
N ILE A 67 -3.19 -3.36 5.13
CA ILE A 67 -2.46 -4.44 4.46
C ILE A 67 -2.37 -4.20 2.96
N LEU A 68 -3.48 -3.85 2.31
CA LEU A 68 -3.50 -3.56 0.88
C LEU A 68 -2.61 -2.37 0.52
N PHE A 69 -2.71 -1.28 1.28
CA PHE A 69 -1.88 -0.10 1.05
C PHE A 69 -0.39 -0.39 1.28
N GLY A 70 -0.04 -1.12 2.32
CA GLY A 70 1.33 -1.53 2.59
C GLY A 70 1.91 -2.43 1.49
N LEU A 71 1.10 -3.34 0.93
CA LEU A 71 1.47 -4.17 -0.21
C LEU A 71 1.70 -3.34 -1.47
N GLU A 72 0.81 -2.38 -1.76
CA GLU A 72 0.98 -1.45 -2.89
C GLU A 72 2.29 -0.67 -2.79
N VAL A 73 2.58 -0.07 -1.62
CA VAL A 73 3.83 0.66 -1.36
C VAL A 73 5.05 -0.24 -1.56
N PHE A 74 4.98 -1.48 -1.07
CA PHE A 74 6.07 -2.44 -1.22
C PHE A 74 6.34 -2.79 -2.69
N ILE A 75 5.29 -3.09 -3.46
CA ILE A 75 5.44 -3.48 -4.87
C ILE A 75 5.87 -2.29 -5.72
N ASP A 76 5.33 -1.09 -5.49
CA ASP A 76 5.75 0.12 -6.21
C ASP A 76 7.24 0.41 -5.97
N THR A 77 7.70 0.28 -4.71
CA THR A 77 9.13 0.40 -4.36
C THR A 77 9.98 -0.63 -5.14
N TYR A 78 9.52 -1.88 -5.22
CA TYR A 78 10.20 -2.93 -6.00
C TYR A 78 10.25 -2.62 -7.51
N LEU A 79 9.14 -2.20 -8.10
CA LEU A 79 9.06 -1.90 -9.53
C LEU A 79 9.91 -0.68 -9.90
N GLU A 80 9.95 0.34 -9.03
CA GLU A 80 10.82 1.49 -9.21
C GLU A 80 12.29 1.07 -9.20
N GLN A 81 12.70 0.22 -8.25
CA GLN A 81 14.06 -0.32 -8.22
C GLN A 81 14.40 -1.19 -9.42
N LYS A 82 13.46 -1.97 -9.92
CA LYS A 82 13.67 -2.77 -11.14
C LYS A 82 13.88 -1.88 -12.37
N LYS A 83 13.17 -0.75 -12.46
CA LYS A 83 13.24 0.18 -13.60
C LYS A 83 14.47 1.09 -13.53
N ASN A 84 14.74 1.63 -12.35
CA ASN A 84 15.82 2.57 -12.07
C ASN A 84 16.69 2.00 -10.94
N PRO A 85 17.54 1.00 -11.23
CA PRO A 85 18.36 0.38 -10.21
C PRO A 85 19.32 1.42 -9.63
N VAL A 86 19.26 1.63 -8.31
CA VAL A 86 20.29 2.42 -7.61
C VAL A 86 21.62 1.69 -7.76
N ASN A 87 22.66 2.42 -8.16
CA ASN A 87 23.94 1.84 -8.56
C ASN A 87 24.52 0.93 -7.45
N ARG A 88 24.67 -0.37 -7.76
CA ARG A 88 25.00 -1.45 -6.80
C ARG A 88 26.29 -1.21 -6.00
N THR A 89 27.22 -0.43 -6.53
CA THR A 89 28.51 -0.13 -5.88
C THR A 89 28.33 0.68 -4.59
N TYR A 90 27.33 1.56 -4.53
CA TYR A 90 26.97 2.27 -3.29
C TYR A 90 26.17 1.37 -2.35
N PHE A 91 25.27 0.54 -2.89
CA PHE A 91 24.43 -0.38 -2.12
C PHE A 91 25.24 -1.44 -1.32
N LYS A 92 26.47 -1.75 -1.76
CA LYS A 92 27.34 -2.76 -1.14
C LYS A 92 28.26 -2.20 -0.04
N ILE A 93 28.52 -0.89 -0.02
CA ILE A 93 29.58 -0.28 0.81
C ILE A 93 29.01 0.79 1.77
N THR A 94 27.87 1.40 1.45
CA THR A 94 27.26 2.44 2.28
C THR A 94 25.74 2.34 2.19
N ILE A 95 25.12 2.09 3.35
CA ILE A 95 23.70 2.30 3.71
C ILE A 95 22.75 2.42 2.49
N PRO A 96 21.84 1.45 2.27
CA PRO A 96 20.91 1.50 1.13
C PRO A 96 20.21 2.87 1.03
N HIS A 97 20.06 3.38 -0.19
CA HIS A 97 19.57 4.73 -0.44
C HIS A 97 18.33 5.00 0.43
N PRO A 98 18.34 6.03 1.30
CA PRO A 98 17.35 6.15 2.38
C PRO A 98 15.90 6.11 1.90
N SER A 99 15.62 6.60 0.69
CA SER A 99 14.30 6.56 0.06
C SER A 99 13.78 5.15 -0.23
N VAL A 100 14.63 4.27 -0.76
CA VAL A 100 14.27 2.89 -1.12
C VAL A 100 14.00 2.07 0.13
N LEU A 101 14.88 2.25 1.12
CA LEU A 101 14.76 1.57 2.40
C LEU A 101 13.50 2.01 3.15
N LYS A 102 13.19 3.32 3.13
CA LYS A 102 11.93 3.87 3.66
C LYS A 102 10.70 3.29 2.97
N GLY A 103 10.73 3.07 1.66
CA GLY A 103 9.63 2.46 0.92
C GLY A 103 9.35 1.03 1.39
N TYR A 104 10.37 0.17 1.45
CA TYR A 104 10.20 -1.21 1.90
C TYR A 104 9.79 -1.31 3.38
N TYR A 105 10.48 -0.61 4.28
CA TYR A 105 10.13 -0.62 5.70
C TYR A 105 8.77 0.03 5.96
N GLY A 106 8.40 1.06 5.20
CA GLY A 106 7.08 1.67 5.25
C GLY A 106 5.99 0.68 4.86
N GLY A 107 6.12 0.01 3.71
CA GLY A 107 5.18 -1.01 3.27
C GLY A 107 5.04 -2.16 4.27
N ILE A 108 6.17 -2.71 4.74
CA ILE A 108 6.19 -3.79 5.75
C ILE A 108 5.55 -3.34 7.06
N GLY A 109 5.88 -2.15 7.55
CA GLY A 109 5.34 -1.62 8.81
C GLY A 109 3.82 -1.47 8.78
N ILE A 110 3.28 -0.97 7.66
CA ILE A 110 1.82 -0.81 7.48
C ILE A 110 1.12 -2.18 7.37
N MET A 111 1.72 -3.14 6.65
CA MET A 111 1.18 -4.51 6.62
C MET A 111 1.19 -5.16 8.01
N PHE A 112 2.28 -5.02 8.75
CA PHE A 112 2.41 -5.57 10.09
C PHE A 112 1.38 -4.96 11.04
N TYR A 113 1.16 -3.65 10.97
CA TYR A 113 0.09 -2.97 11.70
C TYR A 113 -1.28 -3.62 11.42
N GLY A 114 -1.64 -3.81 10.14
CA GLY A 114 -2.93 -4.40 9.80
C GLY A 114 -3.08 -5.83 10.31
N ILE A 115 -2.02 -6.64 10.24
CA ILE A 115 -2.00 -8.00 10.81
C ILE A 115 -2.20 -7.97 12.33
N MET A 116 -1.48 -7.10 13.04
CA MET A 116 -1.62 -6.96 14.51
C MET A 116 -3.04 -6.59 14.92
N VAL A 117 -3.67 -5.66 14.19
CA VAL A 117 -5.06 -5.27 14.45
C VAL A 117 -6.01 -6.46 14.23
N ILE A 118 -5.84 -7.24 13.15
CA ILE A 118 -6.65 -8.44 12.90
C ILE A 118 -6.49 -9.45 14.04
N LEU A 119 -5.25 -9.73 14.46
CA LEU A 119 -4.99 -10.66 15.55
C LEU A 119 -5.64 -10.19 16.86
N TYR A 120 -5.58 -8.89 17.15
CA TYR A 120 -6.23 -8.31 18.32
C TYR A 120 -7.76 -8.48 18.32
N TYR A 121 -8.42 -8.45 17.16
CA TYR A 121 -9.87 -8.68 17.07
C TYR A 121 -10.28 -10.16 17.18
N ILE A 122 -9.36 -11.10 16.93
CA ILE A 122 -9.62 -12.54 16.95
C ILE A 122 -9.30 -13.17 18.32
N THR A 123 -8.49 -12.49 19.14
CA THR A 123 -8.02 -12.97 20.46
C THR A 123 -8.84 -12.37 21.58
#